data_AF-A0A368KRV2-F1
#
_entry.id   AF-A0A368KRV2-F1
#
_cell.length_a   1.000
_cell.length_b   1.000
_cell.length_c   1.000
_cell.angle_alpha   90.00
_cell.angle_beta   90.00
_cell.angle_gamma   90.00
#
_symmetry.space_group_name_H-M   'P 1'
#
loop_
_entity.id
_entity.type
_entity.pdbx_description
1 polymer ?
#
loop_
_entity_poly.entity_id
_entity_poly.type
_entity_poly.pdbx_seq_one_letter_code
_entity_poly.pdbx_strand_id
1 'polypeptide(L)'
;MSLEEVLEIVYFLNGQKFMPGEYVWGRGGGNDPLQPDFTLKGKTLRSLRRHMANWRNDVLKKRPDLAKKACDWPRSEIAPLVHQDGDVKWLVFELLSDRALKLEGLAMNHCVESYVDECARRTASIWSLRIQRGGTPQRMVTIEVDPRNKEIVQVQGKSNSRPTSESRLIIERWAKQEGLKMTADG
;
A
#
# COMPACT_ATOMS: atom_id res chain seq x y z
N MET A 1 10.45 -19.34 -2.50
CA MET A 1 10.17 -18.04 -1.84
C MET A 1 10.91 -16.99 -2.64
N SER A 2 10.23 -15.94 -3.11
CA SER A 2 10.85 -14.90 -3.94
C SER A 2 11.67 -13.93 -3.09
N LEU A 3 12.61 -13.19 -3.70
CA LEU A 3 13.37 -12.14 -3.01
C LEU A 3 12.46 -11.06 -2.41
N GLU A 4 11.38 -10.71 -3.11
CA GLU A 4 10.39 -9.75 -2.64
C GLU A 4 9.65 -10.27 -1.40
N GLU A 5 9.24 -11.55 -1.40
CA GLU A 5 8.59 -12.15 -0.23
C GLU A 5 9.53 -12.16 0.99
N VAL A 6 10.83 -12.41 0.77
CA VAL A 6 11.83 -12.30 1.84
C VAL A 6 11.89 -10.87 2.39
N LEU A 7 11.93 -9.87 1.52
CA LEU A 7 11.95 -8.47 1.94
C LEU A 7 10.67 -8.10 2.71
N GLU A 8 9.49 -8.50 2.24
CA GLU A 8 8.23 -8.26 2.95
C GLU A 8 8.22 -8.89 4.34
N ILE A 9 8.73 -10.12 4.47
CA ILE A 9 8.90 -10.79 5.77
C ILE A 9 9.87 -10.01 6.65
N VAL A 10 11.03 -9.62 6.14
CA VAL A 10 12.04 -8.87 6.91
C VAL A 10 11.48 -7.53 7.38
N TYR A 11 10.85 -6.76 6.49
CA TYR A 11 10.23 -5.48 6.84
C TYR A 11 9.11 -5.65 7.86
N PHE A 12 8.27 -6.67 7.70
CA PHE A 12 7.22 -6.97 8.65
C PHE A 12 7.82 -7.27 10.03
N LEU A 13 8.78 -8.19 10.12
CA LEU A 13 9.41 -8.57 11.39
C LEU A 13 10.11 -7.38 12.05
N ASN A 14 10.86 -6.61 11.26
CA ASN A 14 11.55 -5.42 11.75
C ASN A 14 10.57 -4.40 12.31
N GLY A 15 9.49 -4.12 11.57
CA GLY A 15 8.42 -3.25 12.01
C GLY A 15 7.83 -3.72 13.34
N GLN A 16 7.33 -4.95 13.41
CA GLN A 16 6.61 -5.45 14.59
C GLN A 16 7.47 -5.49 15.86
N LYS A 17 8.77 -5.81 15.72
CA LYS A 17 9.64 -6.14 16.85
C LYS A 17 10.52 -4.98 17.32
N PHE A 18 10.99 -4.15 16.40
CA PHE A 18 12.04 -3.17 16.69
C PHE A 18 11.62 -1.72 16.46
N MET A 19 10.68 -1.47 15.55
CA MET A 19 10.26 -0.11 15.25
C MET A 19 9.20 0.36 16.24
N PRO A 20 9.15 1.67 16.57
CA PRO A 20 8.08 2.24 17.37
C PRO A 20 6.71 1.92 16.77
N GLY A 21 5.73 1.68 17.62
CA GLY A 21 4.38 1.30 17.23
C GLY A 21 3.73 2.29 16.28
N GLU A 22 4.04 3.58 16.38
CA GLU A 22 3.57 4.60 15.44
C GLU A 22 4.06 4.39 13.99
N TYR A 23 5.25 3.84 13.77
CA TYR A 23 5.77 3.52 12.42
C TYR A 23 5.03 2.35 11.80
N VAL A 24 4.56 1.45 12.63
CA VAL A 24 3.83 0.27 12.17
C VAL A 24 2.36 0.62 12.11
N TRP A 25 1.74 0.85 13.26
CA TRP A 25 0.31 1.07 13.43
C TRP A 25 -0.24 2.31 12.71
N GLY A 26 0.55 3.38 12.62
CA GLY A 26 0.10 4.73 12.29
C GLY A 26 0.03 5.62 13.54
N ARG A 27 -0.41 6.88 13.37
CA ARG A 27 -0.52 7.84 14.49
C ARG A 27 -1.31 7.22 15.66
N GLY A 28 -0.77 7.32 16.87
CA GLY A 28 -1.35 6.72 18.07
C GLY A 28 -0.86 5.30 18.41
N GLY A 29 0.02 4.71 17.57
CA GLY A 29 0.67 3.42 17.85
C GLY A 29 1.63 3.42 19.04
N GLY A 30 2.07 4.60 19.49
CA GLY A 30 3.02 4.76 20.60
C GLY A 30 4.48 4.56 20.20
N ASN A 31 5.39 4.79 21.15
CA ASN A 31 6.84 4.77 20.92
C ASN A 31 7.45 3.36 21.05
N ASP A 32 6.71 2.41 21.59
CA ASP A 32 7.19 1.04 21.80
C ASP A 32 6.79 0.12 20.65
N PRO A 33 7.59 -0.92 20.31
CA PRO A 33 7.18 -1.92 19.34
C PRO A 33 5.86 -2.60 19.70
N LEU A 34 5.06 -2.95 18.68
CA LEU A 34 3.75 -3.57 18.90
C LEU A 34 3.85 -5.02 19.38
N GLN A 35 4.91 -5.73 18.97
CA GLN A 35 5.14 -7.13 19.31
C GLN A 35 6.64 -7.37 19.61
N PRO A 36 7.19 -6.78 20.68
CA PRO A 36 8.62 -6.87 21.01
C PRO A 36 9.09 -8.32 21.25
N ASP A 37 8.19 -9.16 21.76
CA ASP A 37 8.46 -10.57 22.05
C ASP A 37 8.24 -11.50 20.84
N PHE A 38 7.95 -10.97 19.65
CA PHE A 38 7.74 -11.80 18.47
C PHE A 38 9.00 -12.61 18.12
N THR A 39 8.82 -13.89 17.82
CA THR A 39 9.89 -14.82 17.48
C THR A 39 9.53 -15.70 16.30
N LEU A 40 10.52 -16.03 15.47
CA LEU A 40 10.40 -17.01 14.39
C LEU A 40 10.60 -18.44 14.87
N LYS A 41 11.12 -18.65 16.09
CA LYS A 41 11.42 -19.98 16.63
C LYS A 41 10.15 -20.86 16.61
N GLY A 42 10.23 -21.99 15.92
CA GLY A 42 9.12 -22.95 15.81
C GLY A 42 8.01 -22.55 14.81
N LYS A 43 8.15 -21.45 14.04
CA LYS A 43 7.17 -21.08 13.01
C LYS A 43 7.54 -21.66 11.65
N THR A 44 6.56 -22.28 11.00
CA THR A 44 6.65 -22.59 9.57
C THR A 44 6.33 -21.36 8.72
N LEU A 45 6.78 -21.32 7.47
CA LEU A 45 6.46 -20.23 6.54
C LEU A 45 4.93 -20.02 6.41
N ARG A 46 4.15 -21.11 6.37
CA ARG A 46 2.67 -21.05 6.37
C ARG A 46 2.13 -20.38 7.63
N SER A 47 2.67 -20.72 8.81
CA SER A 47 2.26 -20.09 10.06
C SER A 47 2.67 -18.61 10.13
N LEU A 48 3.82 -18.25 9.56
CA LEU A 48 4.29 -16.87 9.49
C LEU A 48 3.38 -16.04 8.58
N ARG A 49 3.09 -16.50 7.36
CA ARG A 49 2.14 -15.86 6.43
C ARG A 49 0.77 -15.66 7.09
N ARG A 50 0.26 -16.68 7.79
CA ARG A 50 -1.01 -16.55 8.53
C ARG A 50 -0.95 -15.48 9.61
N HIS A 51 0.15 -15.37 10.35
CA HIS A 51 0.31 -14.30 11.32
C HIS A 51 0.41 -12.93 10.64
N MET A 52 1.23 -12.78 9.59
CA MET A 52 1.32 -11.56 8.78
C MET A 52 -0.03 -11.12 8.20
N ALA A 53 -0.93 -12.05 7.90
CA ALA A 53 -2.28 -11.74 7.45
C ALA A 53 -3.21 -11.27 8.58
N ASN A 54 -3.00 -11.72 9.82
CA ASN A 54 -3.94 -11.52 10.94
C ASN A 54 -3.40 -10.63 12.07
N TRP A 55 -2.14 -10.18 11.98
CA TRP A 55 -1.43 -9.55 13.10
C TRP A 55 -2.16 -8.34 13.70
N ARG A 56 -2.91 -7.56 12.91
CA ARG A 56 -3.71 -6.42 13.42
C ARG A 56 -4.74 -6.88 14.42
N ASN A 57 -5.46 -7.94 14.10
CA ASN A 57 -6.46 -8.52 15.00
C ASN A 57 -5.79 -9.08 16.26
N ASP A 58 -4.62 -9.70 16.11
CA ASP A 58 -3.86 -10.22 17.25
C ASP A 58 -3.36 -9.11 18.18
N VAL A 59 -2.90 -7.97 17.61
CA VAL A 59 -2.50 -6.78 18.37
C VAL A 59 -3.70 -6.14 19.06
N LEU A 60 -4.82 -5.94 18.36
CA LEU A 60 -6.04 -5.34 18.94
C LEU A 60 -6.63 -6.15 20.09
N LYS A 61 -6.55 -7.49 20.03
CA LYS A 61 -6.95 -8.35 21.15
C LYS A 61 -6.15 -8.07 22.43
N LYS A 62 -4.88 -7.70 22.30
CA LYS A 62 -3.97 -7.42 23.42
C LYS A 62 -3.93 -5.94 23.81
N ARG A 63 -4.16 -5.05 22.84
CA ARG A 63 -4.05 -3.60 22.93
C ARG A 63 -5.30 -2.95 22.32
N PRO A 64 -6.48 -3.10 22.97
CA PRO A 64 -7.73 -2.54 22.45
C PRO A 64 -7.72 -0.99 22.44
N ASP A 65 -6.83 -0.35 23.20
CA ASP A 65 -6.57 1.09 23.16
C ASP A 65 -6.10 1.56 21.78
N LEU A 66 -5.39 0.71 21.04
CA LEU A 66 -4.96 0.95 19.66
C LEU A 66 -6.10 0.85 18.64
N ALA A 67 -7.31 0.49 19.06
CA ALA A 67 -8.49 0.57 18.21
C ALA A 67 -8.86 2.01 17.84
N LYS A 68 -8.25 3.03 18.49
CA LYS A 68 -8.39 4.43 18.05
C LYS A 68 -7.80 4.62 16.65
N LYS A 69 -8.62 5.26 15.81
CA LYS A 69 -8.57 5.26 14.34
C LYS A 69 -7.16 5.56 13.79
N ALA A 70 -6.68 4.70 12.91
CA ALA A 70 -5.75 5.14 11.86
C ALA A 70 -6.34 6.40 11.20
N CYS A 71 -5.51 7.30 10.67
CA CYS A 71 -6.02 8.38 9.84
C CYS A 71 -6.53 7.76 8.55
N ASP A 72 -7.74 7.22 8.62
CA ASP A 72 -8.47 6.63 7.51
C ASP A 72 -9.34 7.72 6.90
N TRP A 73 -9.32 7.81 5.58
CA TRP A 73 -10.16 8.75 4.84
C TRP A 73 -11.19 8.02 3.98
N PRO A 74 -12.40 8.58 3.81
CA PRO A 74 -13.49 7.90 3.10
C PRO A 74 -13.20 7.90 1.61
N ARG A 75 -13.14 6.74 0.94
CA ARG A 75 -12.77 6.56 -0.48
C ARG A 75 -13.30 7.67 -1.40
N SER A 76 -12.48 8.09 -2.36
CA SER A 76 -12.91 8.94 -3.46
C SER A 76 -14.02 8.29 -4.31
N GLU A 77 -14.67 9.08 -5.16
CA GLU A 77 -15.72 8.57 -6.06
C GLU A 77 -15.17 7.76 -7.24
N ILE A 78 -13.85 7.73 -7.40
CA ILE A 78 -13.16 6.97 -8.43
C ILE A 78 -13.18 5.50 -8.03
N ALA A 79 -13.56 4.61 -8.94
CA ALA A 79 -13.62 3.18 -8.67
C ALA A 79 -12.26 2.50 -8.89
N PRO A 80 -11.96 1.42 -8.14
CA PRO A 80 -10.81 0.57 -8.42
C PRO A 80 -10.96 -0.16 -9.76
N LEU A 81 -9.83 -0.59 -10.33
CA LEU A 81 -9.82 -1.47 -11.49
C LEU A 81 -9.28 -2.85 -11.12
N VAL A 82 -9.96 -3.87 -11.63
CA VAL A 82 -9.48 -5.25 -11.67
C VAL A 82 -9.50 -5.70 -13.12
N HIS A 83 -8.33 -6.00 -13.68
CA HIS A 83 -8.23 -6.48 -15.05
C HIS A 83 -7.53 -7.84 -15.08
N GLN A 84 -8.19 -8.83 -15.69
CA GLN A 84 -7.68 -10.18 -15.85
C GLN A 84 -7.28 -10.39 -17.31
N ASP A 85 -6.05 -10.85 -17.52
CA ASP A 85 -5.52 -11.25 -18.83
C ASP A 85 -4.78 -12.59 -18.69
N GLY A 86 -5.43 -13.67 -19.14
CA GLY A 86 -4.98 -15.04 -18.86
C GLY A 86 -4.82 -15.28 -17.36
N ASP A 87 -3.62 -15.72 -16.95
CA ASP A 87 -3.26 -15.94 -15.54
C ASP A 87 -2.76 -14.68 -14.82
N VAL A 88 -2.70 -13.54 -15.52
CA VAL A 88 -2.22 -12.27 -14.97
C VAL A 88 -3.40 -11.43 -14.50
N LYS A 89 -3.34 -11.00 -13.23
CA LYS A 89 -4.32 -10.09 -12.65
C LYS A 89 -3.70 -8.74 -12.32
N TRP A 90 -4.28 -7.68 -12.83
CA TRP A 90 -3.93 -6.29 -12.52
C TRP A 90 -4.95 -5.67 -11.57
N LEU A 91 -4.46 -4.89 -10.63
CA LEU A 91 -5.24 -4.25 -9.57
C LEU A 91 -4.85 -2.79 -9.47
N VAL A 92 -5.83 -1.89 -9.50
CA VAL A 92 -5.66 -0.47 -9.17
C VAL A 92 -6.60 -0.14 -8.03
N PHE A 93 -6.08 0.38 -6.92
CA PHE A 93 -6.90 0.73 -5.76
C PHE A 93 -6.30 1.87 -4.93
N GLU A 94 -7.18 2.65 -4.31
CA GLU A 94 -6.83 3.79 -3.47
C GLU A 94 -6.20 3.33 -2.14
N LEU A 95 -5.17 4.04 -1.70
CA LEU A 95 -4.57 3.90 -0.38
C LEU A 95 -5.34 4.80 0.59
N LEU A 96 -6.06 4.18 1.53
CA LEU A 96 -7.06 4.85 2.37
C LEU A 96 -6.59 5.21 3.77
N SER A 97 -5.29 5.09 4.05
CA SER A 97 -4.74 5.39 5.37
C SER A 97 -3.28 5.81 5.32
N ASP A 98 -2.86 6.53 6.36
CA ASP A 98 -1.46 6.90 6.62
C ASP A 98 -0.53 5.69 6.55
N ARG A 99 -0.93 4.59 7.18
CA ARG A 99 -0.19 3.33 7.11
C ARG A 99 -0.11 2.77 5.68
N ALA A 100 -1.20 2.83 4.91
CA ALA A 100 -1.20 2.34 3.54
C ALA A 100 -0.22 3.13 2.67
N LEU A 101 -0.19 4.47 2.83
CA LEU A 101 0.80 5.34 2.20
C LEU A 101 2.23 4.98 2.61
N LYS A 102 2.49 4.83 3.91
CA LYS A 102 3.81 4.45 4.43
C LYS A 102 4.30 3.12 3.87
N LEU A 103 3.46 2.09 3.87
CA LEU A 103 3.81 0.77 3.33
C LEU A 103 4.06 0.81 1.83
N GLU A 104 3.33 1.65 1.10
CA GLU A 104 3.58 1.88 -0.32
C GLU A 104 4.92 2.58 -0.52
N GLY A 105 5.19 3.68 0.19
CA GLY A 105 6.44 4.43 0.10
C GLY A 105 7.67 3.60 0.43
N LEU A 106 7.61 2.76 1.48
CA LEU A 106 8.69 1.83 1.82
C LEU A 106 8.94 0.78 0.72
N ALA A 107 7.87 0.20 0.16
CA ALA A 107 8.01 -0.83 -0.87
C ALA A 107 8.47 -0.26 -2.22
N MET A 108 7.99 0.94 -2.55
CA MET A 108 8.26 1.65 -3.79
C MET A 108 9.46 2.59 -3.71
N ASN A 109 10.07 2.76 -2.54
CA ASN A 109 11.22 3.62 -2.28
C ASN A 109 11.01 5.09 -2.73
N HIS A 110 9.85 5.65 -2.38
CA HIS A 110 9.52 7.06 -2.62
C HIS A 110 8.67 7.64 -1.48
N CYS A 111 8.56 8.98 -1.42
CA CYS A 111 8.08 9.70 -0.24
C CYS A 111 6.56 9.91 -0.16
N VAL A 112 5.72 8.98 -0.66
CA VAL A 112 4.25 9.16 -0.62
C VAL A 112 3.65 9.22 0.78
N GLU A 113 4.40 8.88 1.84
CA GLU A 113 3.99 9.10 3.23
C GLU A 113 3.69 10.59 3.53
N SER A 114 4.27 11.54 2.79
CA SER A 114 4.00 12.97 3.00
C SER A 114 2.59 13.41 2.59
N TYR A 115 1.83 12.57 1.88
CA TYR A 115 0.50 12.92 1.33
C TYR A 115 -0.67 12.69 2.29
N VAL A 116 -0.40 12.37 3.56
CA VAL A 116 -1.43 12.04 4.56
C VAL A 116 -2.47 13.16 4.69
N ASP A 117 -2.03 14.41 4.79
CA ASP A 117 -2.92 15.53 5.02
C ASP A 117 -3.75 15.87 3.76
N GLU A 118 -3.15 15.77 2.58
CA GLU A 118 -3.81 15.98 1.28
C GLU A 118 -4.87 14.91 1.01
N CYS A 119 -4.54 13.65 1.32
CA CYS A 119 -5.48 12.54 1.17
C CYS A 119 -6.64 12.67 2.16
N ALA A 120 -6.36 13.05 3.41
CA ALA A 120 -7.38 13.32 4.42
C ALA A 120 -8.31 14.49 4.04
N ARG A 121 -7.77 15.53 3.40
CA ARG A 121 -8.53 16.71 2.92
C ARG A 121 -9.18 16.52 1.55
N ARG A 122 -8.96 15.39 0.87
CA ARG A 122 -9.47 15.12 -0.49
C ARG A 122 -9.04 16.18 -1.51
N THR A 123 -7.81 16.66 -1.35
CA THR A 123 -7.12 17.48 -2.35
C THR A 123 -6.17 16.63 -3.20
N ALA A 124 -5.80 15.44 -2.74
CA ALA A 124 -5.15 14.40 -3.53
C ALA A 124 -5.72 13.02 -3.16
N SER A 125 -5.49 12.03 -4.01
CA SER A 125 -5.70 10.62 -3.71
C SER A 125 -4.56 9.81 -4.30
N ILE A 126 -4.02 8.86 -3.52
CA ILE A 126 -2.91 8.01 -3.94
C ILE A 126 -3.42 6.60 -4.20
N TRP A 127 -2.96 6.02 -5.30
CA TRP A 127 -3.39 4.71 -5.80
C TRP A 127 -2.19 3.80 -6.03
N SER A 128 -2.37 2.51 -5.76
CA SER A 128 -1.38 1.47 -6.02
C SER A 128 -1.82 0.63 -7.22
N LEU A 129 -0.98 0.56 -8.25
CA LEU A 129 -1.09 -0.40 -9.34
C LEU A 129 -0.26 -1.63 -8.99
N ARG A 130 -0.89 -2.80 -8.99
CA ARG A 130 -0.26 -4.08 -8.70
C ARG A 130 -0.53 -5.09 -9.79
N ILE A 131 0.43 -6.00 -9.97
CA ILE A 131 0.32 -7.16 -10.87
C ILE A 131 0.44 -8.45 -10.06
N GLN A 132 -0.35 -9.45 -10.40
CA GLN A 132 -0.30 -10.77 -9.79
C GLN A 132 -0.23 -11.82 -10.89
N ARG A 133 0.93 -12.49 -10.99
CA ARG A 133 1.20 -13.63 -11.89
C ARG A 133 1.26 -14.93 -11.06
N GLY A 134 0.23 -15.14 -10.24
CA GLY A 134 0.24 -16.10 -9.12
C GLY A 134 0.90 -15.54 -7.84
N GLY A 135 0.61 -16.14 -6.68
CA GLY A 135 1.19 -15.72 -5.40
C GLY A 135 0.70 -14.34 -4.92
N THR A 136 1.56 -13.59 -4.23
CA THR A 136 1.24 -12.25 -3.70
C THR A 136 1.35 -11.19 -4.81
N PRO A 137 0.42 -10.22 -4.92
CA PRO A 137 0.53 -9.13 -5.88
C PRO A 137 1.77 -8.26 -5.64
N GLN A 138 2.52 -8.00 -6.71
CA GLN A 138 3.70 -7.13 -6.73
C GLN A 138 3.28 -5.70 -7.06
N ARG A 139 3.89 -4.71 -6.40
CA ARG A 139 3.64 -3.29 -6.66
C ARG A 139 4.43 -2.83 -7.88
N MET A 140 3.74 -2.15 -8.79
CA MET A 140 4.32 -1.72 -10.06
C MET A 140 4.46 -0.20 -10.14
N VAL A 141 3.40 0.52 -9.76
CA VAL A 141 3.32 1.97 -9.91
C VAL A 141 2.50 2.56 -8.77
N THR A 142 2.91 3.74 -8.31
CA THR A 142 2.09 4.61 -7.46
C THR A 142 1.60 5.78 -8.29
N ILE A 143 0.30 6.07 -8.17
CA ILE A 143 -0.40 7.05 -8.99
C ILE A 143 -1.00 8.10 -8.05
N GLU A 144 -0.70 9.36 -8.31
CA GLU A 144 -1.38 10.49 -7.68
C GLU A 144 -2.49 10.98 -8.61
N VAL A 145 -3.68 11.18 -8.03
CA VAL A 145 -4.84 11.73 -8.72
C VAL A 145 -5.37 12.91 -7.94
N ASP A 146 -5.64 14.01 -8.64
CA ASP A 146 -6.52 15.08 -8.17
C ASP A 146 -7.97 14.62 -8.37
N PRO A 147 -8.68 14.27 -7.28
CA PRO A 147 -10.03 13.73 -7.39
C PRO A 147 -11.06 14.79 -7.79
N ARG A 148 -10.77 16.09 -7.60
CA ARG A 148 -11.69 17.19 -7.91
C ARG A 148 -11.68 17.49 -9.40
N ASN A 149 -10.49 17.53 -9.99
CA ASN A 149 -10.31 17.78 -11.42
C ASN A 149 -10.37 16.52 -12.28
N LYS A 150 -10.46 15.34 -11.64
CA LYS A 150 -10.38 14.02 -12.28
C LYS A 150 -9.16 13.93 -13.17
N GLU A 151 -8.00 14.19 -12.59
CA GLU A 151 -6.73 14.26 -13.32
C GLU A 151 -5.65 13.42 -12.65
N ILE A 152 -4.96 12.61 -13.44
CA ILE A 152 -3.76 11.90 -12.99
C ILE A 152 -2.61 12.90 -13.01
N VAL A 153 -2.11 13.24 -11.82
CA VAL A 153 -1.07 14.26 -11.62
C VAL A 153 0.33 13.66 -11.71
N GLN A 154 0.52 12.46 -11.17
CA GLN A 154 1.82 11.81 -11.14
C GLN A 154 1.70 10.30 -11.28
N VAL A 155 2.65 9.71 -12.01
CA VAL A 155 2.73 8.26 -12.21
C VAL A 155 4.19 7.81 -12.07
N GLN A 156 4.53 7.12 -10.99
CA GLN A 156 5.91 6.71 -10.70
C GLN A 156 6.03 5.23 -10.35
N GLY A 157 7.00 4.57 -10.97
CA GLY A 157 7.47 3.25 -10.57
C GLY A 157 8.38 3.30 -9.35
N LYS A 158 8.97 2.15 -9.03
CA LYS A 158 9.90 2.02 -7.89
C LYS A 158 11.09 2.99 -8.02
N SER A 159 11.48 3.63 -6.92
CA SER A 159 12.54 4.64 -6.85
C SER A 159 12.35 5.78 -7.87
N ASN A 160 11.12 6.27 -8.00
CA ASN A 160 10.74 7.34 -8.94
C ASN A 160 11.02 7.02 -10.42
N SER A 161 11.13 5.73 -10.78
CA SER A 161 11.36 5.31 -12.17
C SER A 161 10.13 5.54 -13.05
N ARG A 162 10.34 5.54 -14.38
CA ARG A 162 9.24 5.58 -15.34
C ARG A 162 8.42 4.27 -15.28
N PRO A 163 7.08 4.34 -15.39
CA PRO A 163 6.23 3.15 -15.52
C PRO A 163 6.61 2.30 -16.74
N THR A 164 6.45 0.99 -16.63
CA THR A 164 6.57 0.09 -17.79
C THR A 164 5.44 0.31 -18.79
N SER A 165 5.64 -0.08 -20.06
CA SER A 165 4.60 0.01 -21.09
C SER A 165 3.34 -0.78 -20.72
N GLU A 166 3.48 -1.98 -20.13
CA GLU A 166 2.35 -2.77 -19.63
C GLU A 166 1.57 -2.00 -18.55
N SER A 167 2.28 -1.42 -17.58
CA SER A 167 1.65 -0.60 -16.53
C SER A 167 0.92 0.61 -17.11
N ARG A 168 1.52 1.28 -18.11
CA ARG A 168 0.91 2.45 -18.77
C ARG A 168 -0.41 2.09 -19.46
N LEU A 169 -0.48 0.95 -20.15
CA LEU A 169 -1.72 0.47 -20.78
C LEU A 169 -2.85 0.21 -19.76
N ILE A 170 -2.50 -0.32 -18.58
CA ILE A 170 -3.50 -0.53 -17.51
C ILE A 170 -3.98 0.80 -16.94
N ILE A 171 -3.08 1.77 -16.77
CA ILE A 171 -3.41 3.11 -16.28
C ILE A 171 -4.30 3.85 -17.27
N GLU A 172 -4.00 3.79 -18.57
CA GLU A 172 -4.85 4.37 -19.62
C GLU A 172 -6.23 3.73 -19.66
N ARG A 173 -6.31 2.40 -19.50
CA ARG A 173 -7.59 1.67 -19.39
C ARG A 173 -8.39 2.14 -18.17
N TRP A 174 -7.74 2.26 -17.02
CA TRP A 174 -8.37 2.74 -15.79
C TRP A 174 -8.82 4.21 -15.93
N ALA A 175 -7.98 5.08 -16.48
CA ALA A 175 -8.30 6.47 -16.74
C ALA A 175 -9.52 6.60 -17.65
N LYS A 176 -9.60 5.79 -18.71
CA LYS A 176 -10.77 5.75 -19.59
C LYS A 176 -12.04 5.26 -18.87
N GLN A 177 -11.93 4.27 -17.99
CA GLN A 177 -13.06 3.76 -17.20
C GLN A 177 -13.65 4.85 -16.31
N GLU A 178 -12.80 5.63 -15.65
CA GLU A 178 -13.19 6.60 -14.62
C GLU A 178 -13.34 8.04 -15.15
N GLY A 179 -13.04 8.26 -16.44
CA GLY A 179 -13.04 9.57 -17.07
C GLY A 179 -11.93 10.49 -16.55
N LEU A 180 -10.77 9.94 -16.21
CA LEU A 180 -9.62 10.71 -15.75
C LEU A 180 -8.84 11.28 -16.94
N LYS A 181 -8.45 12.54 -16.82
CA LYS A 181 -7.48 13.16 -17.72
C LYS A 181 -6.10 12.64 -17.38
N MET A 182 -5.35 12.28 -18.42
CA MET A 182 -3.92 12.04 -18.32
C MET A 182 -3.22 13.18 -19.03
N THR A 183 -2.52 14.01 -18.26
CA THR A 183 -1.55 14.94 -18.82
C THR A 183 -0.44 14.10 -19.43
N ALA A 184 -0.28 14.22 -20.75
CA ALA A 184 0.68 13.46 -21.51
C ALA A 184 2.08 13.98 -21.22
N ASP A 185 2.71 13.50 -20.14
CA ASP A 185 4.12 13.80 -19.89
C ASP A 185 5.00 12.77 -20.63
N GLY A 186 5.90 13.32 -21.47
CA GLY A 186 6.71 12.65 -22.50
C GLY A 186 7.90 11.78 -22.06
#